data_AF-A0A7S3N6L3-F1
#
_entry.id   AF-A0A7S3N6L3-F1
#
_cell.length_a   1.000
_cell.length_b   1.000
_cell.length_c   1.000
_cell.angle_alpha   90.00
_cell.angle_beta   90.00
_cell.angle_gamma   90.00
#
_symmetry.space_group_name_H-M   'P 1'
#
loop_
_entity.id
_entity.type
_entity.pdbx_description
1 polymer ?
#
loop_
_entity_poly.entity_id
_entity_poly.type
_entity_poly.pdbx_seq_one_letter_code
_entity_poly.pdbx_strand_id
1 'polypeptide(L)'
;MISIVLNLAVWLAIYLITSGLKDEEWLKGFDPYSVLGVPHDASMKLIKAQYRKLSLQWHPDKNPDPNSAQMFFLINKAKEILTDPVKKENFLMYGNPEGHSGASKMTIALPTFLFDKKNQLYLLIFFAFC
;
A
#
# COMPACT_ATOMS: atom_id res chain seq x y z
N MET A 1 -27.39 -21.75 -20.04
CA MET A 1 -26.34 -21.64 -21.09
C MET A 1 -25.87 -20.20 -21.24
N ILE A 2 -26.72 -19.25 -21.69
CA ILE A 2 -26.34 -17.84 -21.93
C ILE A 2 -25.85 -17.09 -20.66
N SER A 3 -26.52 -17.26 -19.50
CA SER A 3 -26.07 -16.60 -18.25
C SER A 3 -24.71 -17.06 -17.74
N ILE A 4 -24.30 -18.31 -18.02
CA ILE A 4 -23.01 -18.85 -17.57
C ILE A 4 -21.89 -18.21 -18.39
N VAL A 5 -22.10 -18.04 -19.70
CA VAL A 5 -21.14 -17.38 -20.60
C VAL A 5 -21.00 -15.89 -20.24
N LEU A 6 -22.09 -15.21 -19.92
CA LEU A 6 -22.07 -13.82 -19.43
C LEU A 6 -21.31 -13.68 -18.11
N ASN A 7 -21.52 -14.61 -17.16
CA ASN A 7 -20.83 -14.57 -15.88
C ASN A 7 -19.32 -14.82 -16.03
N LEU A 8 -18.93 -15.78 -16.86
CA LEU A 8 -17.52 -16.05 -17.20
C LEU A 8 -16.87 -14.86 -17.90
N ALA A 9 -17.58 -14.18 -18.80
CA ALA A 9 -17.09 -12.98 -19.46
C ALA A 9 -16.86 -11.81 -18.48
N VAL A 10 -17.75 -11.65 -17.48
CA VAL A 10 -17.58 -10.65 -16.42
C VAL A 10 -16.37 -10.99 -15.53
N TRP A 11 -16.22 -12.25 -15.12
CA TRP A 11 -15.04 -12.70 -14.37
C TRP A 11 -13.73 -12.53 -15.14
N LEU A 12 -13.75 -12.82 -16.45
CA LEU A 12 -12.61 -12.61 -17.34
C LEU A 12 -12.26 -11.12 -17.46
N ALA A 13 -13.26 -10.26 -17.62
CA ALA A 13 -13.05 -8.81 -17.69
C ALA A 13 -12.47 -8.27 -16.37
N ILE A 14 -12.99 -8.72 -15.22
CA ILE A 14 -12.46 -8.38 -13.90
C ILE A 14 -11.01 -8.86 -13.77
N TYR A 15 -10.71 -10.10 -14.15
CA TYR A 15 -9.36 -10.66 -14.12
C TYR A 15 -8.38 -9.86 -14.99
N LEU A 16 -8.79 -9.45 -16.19
CA LEU A 16 -7.96 -8.63 -17.08
C LEU A 16 -7.72 -7.24 -16.48
N ILE A 17 -8.75 -6.62 -15.89
CA ILE A 17 -8.63 -5.32 -15.21
C ILE A 17 -7.70 -5.40 -13.99
N THR A 18 -7.82 -6.44 -13.16
CA THR A 18 -7.01 -6.58 -11.94
C THR A 18 -5.57 -7.01 -12.23
N SER A 19 -5.32 -7.80 -13.28
CA SER A 19 -3.97 -8.20 -13.67
C SER A 19 -3.06 -7.04 -14.11
N GLY A 20 -3.64 -5.88 -14.45
CA GLY A 20 -2.92 -4.65 -14.76
C GLY A 20 -2.46 -3.84 -13.54
N LEU A 21 -3.00 -4.12 -12.36
CA LEU A 21 -2.64 -3.45 -11.11
C LEU A 21 -1.48 -4.21 -10.45
N LYS A 22 -0.27 -4.00 -10.97
CA LYS A 22 0.98 -4.40 -10.30
C LYS A 22 1.30 -3.40 -9.18
N ASP A 23 0.43 -3.35 -8.19
CA ASP A 23 0.65 -2.45 -7.07
C ASP A 23 1.51 -3.16 -6.03
N GLU A 24 2.63 -2.51 -5.66
CA GLU A 24 3.40 -2.73 -4.43
C GLU A 24 4.55 -3.78 -4.42
N GLU A 25 5.33 -3.94 -5.49
CA GLU A 25 6.65 -4.62 -5.38
C GLU A 25 7.73 -3.71 -4.74
N TRP A 26 7.54 -2.39 -4.77
CA TRP A 26 8.52 -1.40 -4.31
C TRP A 26 8.74 -1.37 -2.79
N LEU A 27 7.87 -2.02 -2.00
CA LEU A 27 7.96 -2.05 -0.54
C LEU A 27 8.93 -3.09 0.02
N LYS A 28 9.34 -4.08 -0.78
CA LYS A 28 10.19 -5.19 -0.32
C LYS A 28 11.63 -4.69 -0.09
N GLY A 29 11.90 -4.19 1.11
CA GLY A 29 13.20 -3.62 1.51
C GLY A 29 13.29 -2.09 1.42
N PHE A 30 12.16 -1.38 1.33
CA PHE A 30 12.12 0.08 1.30
C PHE A 30 12.23 0.67 2.71
N ASP A 31 13.31 1.40 2.98
CA ASP A 31 13.46 2.21 4.19
C ASP A 31 13.29 3.72 3.88
N PRO A 32 12.18 4.35 4.32
CA PRO A 32 11.91 5.78 4.14
C PRO A 32 13.03 6.70 4.67
N TYR A 33 13.73 6.29 5.73
CA TYR A 33 14.80 7.08 6.34
C TYR A 33 16.05 7.08 5.47
N SER A 34 16.45 5.90 4.97
CA SER A 34 17.55 5.76 4.01
C SER A 34 17.31 6.53 2.71
N VAL A 35 16.07 6.52 2.20
CA VAL A 35 15.70 7.16 0.92
C VAL A 35 15.81 8.68 0.98
N LEU A 36 15.42 9.27 2.11
CA LEU A 36 15.59 10.71 2.34
C LEU A 36 16.98 11.07 2.87
N GLY A 37 17.80 10.09 3.27
CA GLY A 37 19.11 10.29 3.87
C GLY A 37 19.02 11.02 5.22
N VAL A 38 18.01 10.68 6.03
CA VAL A 38 17.77 11.31 7.34
C VAL A 38 17.89 10.30 8.47
N PRO A 39 18.32 10.71 9.68
CA PRO A 39 18.36 9.81 10.83
C PRO A 39 16.95 9.40 11.25
N HIS A 40 16.84 8.27 11.96
CA HIS A 40 15.56 7.74 12.47
C HIS A 40 14.86 8.74 13.42
N ASP A 41 15.64 9.55 14.14
CA ASP A 41 15.17 10.61 15.05
C ASP A 41 15.03 11.99 14.36
N ALA A 42 14.95 12.01 13.04
CA ALA A 42 14.81 13.27 12.31
C ALA A 42 13.50 13.99 12.64
N SER A 43 13.62 15.30 12.94
CA SER A 43 12.46 16.18 13.09
C SER A 43 11.70 16.33 11.76
N MET A 44 10.39 16.53 11.85
CA MET A 44 9.53 16.78 10.68
C MET A 44 10.01 17.97 9.83
N LYS A 45 10.65 18.98 10.44
CA LYS A 45 11.26 20.10 9.70
C LYS A 45 12.42 19.64 8.82
N LEU A 46 13.28 18.76 9.33
CA LEU A 46 14.42 18.20 8.60
C LEU A 46 13.96 17.33 7.42
N ILE A 47 12.96 16.47 7.66
CA ILE A 47 12.34 15.62 6.63
C ILE A 47 11.79 16.48 5.48
N LYS A 48 11.03 17.53 5.80
CA LYS A 48 10.49 18.46 4.78
C LYS A 48 11.58 19.22 4.04
N ALA A 49 12.64 19.64 4.71
CA ALA A 49 13.76 20.34 4.08
C ALA A 49 14.51 19.42 3.10
N GLN A 50 14.75 18.17 3.49
CA GLN A 50 15.51 17.23 2.69
C GLN A 50 14.71 16.70 1.50
N TYR A 51 13.41 16.47 1.70
CA TYR A 51 12.47 16.22 0.62
C TYR A 51 12.54 17.29 -0.47
N ARG A 52 12.52 18.58 -0.11
CA ARG A 52 12.57 19.69 -1.08
C ARG A 52 13.87 19.66 -1.91
N LYS A 53 15.01 19.36 -1.28
CA LYS A 53 16.30 19.26 -1.98
C LYS A 53 16.31 18.11 -2.97
N LEU A 54 15.91 16.91 -2.53
CA LEU A 54 15.91 15.70 -3.36
C LEU A 54 14.88 15.77 -4.48
N SER A 55 13.69 16.33 -4.20
CA SER A 55 12.61 16.52 -5.18
C SER A 55 13.03 17.41 -6.34
N LEU A 56 13.84 18.45 -6.09
CA LEU A 56 14.39 19.31 -7.15
C LEU A 56 15.49 18.63 -7.95
N GLN A 57 16.28 17.76 -7.33
CA GLN A 57 17.36 17.02 -7.99
C GLN A 57 16.80 15.92 -8.91
N TRP A 58 15.81 15.18 -8.45
CA TRP A 58 15.24 14.03 -9.17
C TRP A 58 13.94 14.38 -9.92
N HIS A 59 13.68 15.66 -10.18
CA HIS A 59 12.46 16.07 -10.88
C HIS A 59 12.45 15.55 -12.32
N PRO A 60 11.43 14.81 -12.78
CA PRO A 60 11.40 14.16 -14.10
C PRO A 60 11.44 15.16 -15.26
N ASP A 61 11.01 16.41 -15.04
CA ASP A 61 11.11 17.48 -16.04
C ASP A 61 12.56 17.99 -16.25
N LYS A 62 13.39 17.92 -15.20
CA LYS A 62 14.77 18.44 -15.25
C LYS A 62 15.80 17.35 -15.53
N ASN A 63 15.47 16.10 -15.22
CA ASN A 63 16.30 14.93 -15.47
C ASN A 63 15.55 13.92 -16.34
N PRO A 64 15.95 13.75 -17.62
CA PRO A 64 15.31 12.82 -18.54
C PRO A 64 15.67 11.34 -18.28
N ASP A 65 16.37 11.05 -17.18
CA ASP A 65 16.77 9.71 -16.81
C ASP A 65 15.55 8.86 -16.41
N PRO A 66 15.37 7.64 -16.95
CA PRO A 66 14.25 6.78 -16.58
C PRO A 66 14.24 6.42 -15.08
N ASN A 67 15.42 6.42 -14.43
CA ASN A 67 15.54 6.21 -13.00
C ASN A 67 15.11 7.42 -12.16
N SER A 68 15.07 8.63 -12.75
CA SER A 68 14.66 9.85 -12.05
C SER A 68 13.21 9.79 -11.60
N ALA A 69 12.34 9.27 -12.47
CA ALA A 69 10.92 9.10 -12.14
C ALA A 69 10.72 8.10 -10.98
N GLN A 70 11.46 6.99 -10.98
CA GLN A 70 11.40 5.98 -9.92
C GLN A 70 11.91 6.55 -8.59
N MET A 71 13.07 7.22 -8.59
CA MET A 71 13.63 7.85 -7.40
C MET A 71 12.70 8.94 -6.84
N PHE A 72 12.12 9.76 -7.70
CA PHE A 72 11.15 10.78 -7.29
C PHE A 72 9.91 10.17 -6.62
N PHE A 73 9.39 9.07 -7.17
CA PHE A 73 8.29 8.32 -6.58
C PHE A 73 8.65 7.81 -5.17
N LEU A 74 9.83 7.20 -5.02
CA LEU A 74 10.35 6.72 -3.74
C LEU A 74 10.51 7.86 -2.71
N ILE A 75 11.04 9.01 -3.12
CA ILE A 75 11.19 10.20 -2.27
C ILE A 75 9.82 10.72 -1.79
N ASN A 76 8.83 10.78 -2.69
CA ASN A 76 7.46 11.18 -2.36
C ASN A 76 6.83 10.22 -1.35
N LYS A 77 6.95 8.91 -1.58
CA LYS A 77 6.45 7.88 -0.68
C LYS A 77 7.12 7.94 0.69
N ALA A 78 8.44 8.07 0.75
CA ALA A 78 9.16 8.21 2.02
C ALA A 78 8.63 9.40 2.84
N LYS A 79 8.45 10.56 2.19
CA LYS A 79 7.89 11.74 2.85
C LYS A 79 6.44 11.55 3.28
N GLU A 80 5.61 10.86 2.50
CA GLU A 80 4.23 10.52 2.87
C GLU A 80 4.19 9.70 4.18
N ILE A 81 5.00 8.64 4.25
CA ILE A 81 5.07 7.71 5.38
C ILE A 81 5.57 8.41 6.64
N LEU A 82 6.62 9.22 6.53
CA LEU A 82 7.22 9.90 7.69
C LEU A 82 6.43 11.14 8.14
N THR A 83 5.55 11.69 7.30
CA THR A 83 4.72 12.86 7.66
C THR A 83 3.45 12.45 8.38
N ASP A 84 2.85 11.31 8.02
CA ASP A 84 1.64 10.80 8.66
C ASP A 84 2.00 10.01 9.93
N PRO A 85 1.56 10.43 11.13
CA PRO A 85 1.87 9.73 12.36
C PRO A 85 1.40 8.26 12.35
N VAL A 86 0.28 7.95 11.71
CA VAL A 86 -0.27 6.59 11.63
C VAL A 86 0.62 5.71 10.76
N LYS A 87 1.03 6.20 9.58
CA LYS A 87 1.91 5.44 8.67
C LYS A 87 3.30 5.26 9.27
N LYS A 88 3.79 6.26 10.01
CA LYS A 88 5.07 6.18 10.73
C LYS A 88 5.02 5.11 11.82
N GLU A 89 3.97 5.09 12.63
CA GLU A 89 3.79 4.06 13.67
C GLU A 89 3.67 2.67 13.07
N ASN A 90 2.87 2.52 12.01
CA ASN A 90 2.74 1.28 11.26
C ASN A 90 4.08 0.78 10.72
N PHE A 91 4.89 1.68 10.15
CA PHE A 91 6.22 1.35 9.66
C PHE A 91 7.15 0.90 10.80
N LEU A 92 7.10 1.53 11.96
CA LEU A 92 7.88 1.13 13.14
C LEU A 92 7.46 -0.23 13.70
N MET A 93 6.16 -0.53 13.71
CA MET A 93 5.62 -1.77 14.29
C MET A 93 5.70 -2.98 13.35
N TYR A 94 5.47 -2.75 12.04
CA TYR A 94 5.30 -3.83 11.06
C TYR A 94 6.33 -3.80 9.93
N GLY A 95 7.20 -2.79 9.88
CA GLY A 95 8.12 -2.59 8.75
C GLY A 95 7.42 -2.19 7.45
N ASN A 96 6.13 -1.82 7.50
CA ASN A 96 5.33 -1.48 6.33
C ASN A 96 4.40 -0.29 6.63
N PRO A 97 4.28 0.72 5.73
CA PRO A 97 3.49 1.91 6.00
C PRO A 97 1.97 1.66 6.06
N GLU A 98 1.50 0.61 5.40
CA GLU A 98 0.10 0.18 5.40
C GLU A 98 -0.29 -0.55 6.71
N GLY A 99 0.69 -0.90 7.56
CA GLY A 99 0.46 -1.62 8.82
C GLY A 99 0.20 -3.11 8.60
N HIS A 100 -0.55 -3.73 9.53
CA HIS A 100 -0.91 -5.14 9.44
C HIS A 100 -1.77 -5.37 8.19
N SER A 101 -1.19 -5.95 7.14
CA SER A 101 -1.92 -6.38 5.93
C SER A 101 -2.96 -7.47 6.21
N GLY A 102 -3.14 -7.87 7.47
CA GLY A 102 -4.23 -8.74 7.93
C GLY A 102 -5.45 -7.93 8.31
N ALA A 103 -6.32 -7.67 7.34
CA ALA A 103 -7.71 -7.22 7.51
C ALA A 103 -7.91 -5.84 8.16
N SER A 104 -8.03 -4.79 7.34
CA SER A 104 -9.12 -3.78 7.46
C SER A 104 -8.78 -2.44 6.78
N LYS A 105 -8.78 -2.40 5.46
CA LYS A 105 -9.22 -1.18 4.76
C LYS A 105 -9.62 -1.49 3.33
N MET A 106 -10.91 -1.76 3.15
CA MET A 106 -11.79 -1.24 2.09
C MET A 106 -12.86 -2.26 1.63
N THR A 107 -14.12 -1.83 1.78
CA THR A 107 -15.28 -2.03 0.87
C THR A 107 -16.29 -3.17 1.01
N ILE A 108 -16.22 -4.02 2.03
CA ILE A 108 -17.45 -4.64 2.53
C ILE A 108 -17.51 -4.30 4.01
N ALA A 109 -18.61 -3.66 4.45
CA ALA A 109 -18.89 -3.41 5.85
C ALA A 109 -19.14 -4.75 6.56
N LEU A 110 -18.10 -5.59 6.67
CA LEU A 110 -18.15 -6.86 7.34
C LEU A 110 -18.16 -6.56 8.84
N PRO A 111 -19.26 -6.82 9.55
CA PRO A 111 -19.37 -6.45 10.95
C PRO A 111 -18.30 -7.16 11.79
N THR A 112 -17.74 -6.45 12.78
CA THR A 112 -16.72 -6.98 13.69
C THR A 112 -17.15 -8.25 14.43
N PHE A 113 -18.45 -8.51 14.57
CA PHE A 113 -18.96 -9.75 15.18
C PHE A 113 -18.60 -11.02 14.39
N LEU A 114 -18.30 -10.93 13.09
CA LEU A 114 -17.97 -12.10 12.25
C LEU A 114 -16.55 -12.61 12.48
N PHE A 115 -15.64 -11.74 12.94
CA PHE A 115 -14.24 -12.09 13.19
C PHE A 115 -13.98 -12.57 14.62
N ASP A 116 -15.01 -12.63 15.47
CA ASP A 116 -14.88 -13.17 16.81
C ASP A 116 -14.65 -14.69 16.73
N LYS A 117 -13.64 -15.21 17.46
CA LYS A 117 -13.22 -16.62 17.41
C LYS A 117 -14.36 -17.61 17.67
N LYS A 118 -15.38 -17.18 18.41
CA LYS A 118 -16.59 -17.97 18.70
C LYS A 118 -17.51 -18.13 17.48
N ASN A 119 -17.58 -17.11 16.62
CA ASN A 119 -18.50 -17.04 15.49
C ASN A 119 -17.87 -17.56 14.18
N GLN A 120 -16.54 -17.64 14.12
CA GLN A 120 -15.81 -18.22 13.00
C GLN A 120 -16.25 -19.66 12.70
N LEU A 121 -16.52 -20.47 13.72
CA LEU A 121 -16.98 -21.85 13.54
C LEU A 121 -18.37 -21.90 12.88
N TYR A 122 -19.30 -21.04 13.31
CA TYR A 122 -20.64 -20.96 12.73
C TYR A 122 -20.61 -20.50 11.27
N LEU A 123 -19.71 -19.57 10.91
CA LEU A 123 -19.55 -19.13 9.53
C LEU A 123 -18.98 -20.22 8.63
N LEU A 124 -17.98 -20.95 9.11
CA LEU A 124 -17.42 -22.09 8.38
C LEU A 124 -18.48 -23.17 8.13
N ILE A 125 -19.34 -23.44 9.12
CA ILE A 125 -20.46 -24.37 8.95
C ILE A 125 -21.49 -23.81 7.96
N PHE A 126 -21.84 -22.53 8.05
CA PHE A 126 -22.80 -21.90 7.14
C PHE A 126 -22.34 -21.92 5.68
N PHE A 127 -21.06 -21.65 5.41
CA PHE A 127 -20.50 -21.69 4.05
C PHE A 127 -20.18 -23.11 3.55
N ALA A 128 -20.00 -24.09 4.44
CA ALA A 128 -19.79 -25.49 4.05
C ALA A 128 -21.09 -26.21 3.64
N PHE A 129 -22.25 -25.68 4.04
CA PHE A 129 -23.57 -26.30 3.84
C PHE A 129 -24.53 -25.48 2.95
N CYS A 130 -24.05 -24.41 2.31
CA CYS A 130 -24.78 -23.59 1.34
C CYS A 130 -24.10 -23.71 -0.03
#